data_AF-A0A851LVJ3-F1
#
_entry.id   AF-A0A851LVJ3-F1
#
_cell.length_a   1.000
_cell.length_b   1.000
_cell.length_c   1.000
_cell.angle_alpha   90.00
_cell.angle_beta   90.00
_cell.angle_gamma   90.00
#
_symmetry.space_group_name_H-M   'P 1'
#
loop_
_entity.id
_entity.type
_entity.pdbx_description
1 polymer ?
#
loop_
_entity_poly.entity_id
_entity_poly.type
_entity_poly.pdbx_seq_one_letter_code
_entity_poly.pdbx_strand_id
1 'polypeptide(L)'
;GVFAHLEMLEAQAHEAAVKQEATEQQEEKLARLKARVQELRRQRDELRAKVDLQQKGQLGKEGPSADPAQPSARAVLEWKAKSVKAMLQIFYLTGISGKLTKRGVCFCISTAYEGTYLDSYHLDLLTKPEVRIHRHSIPIFIPLEQIARKYLQTDIRRFFSVLSDHLNAYVGRRYQADQLQEHFSDQIEGTLQRNSLCNLLVFNYKVWSESKPFLFNVRLLYGDVCCSLPTEVVISCKVDAPSSLAEMATAHSDLFRRVALHRAFRAFRSAEEHVD
;
A
#
# COMPACT_ATOMS: atom_id res chain seq x y z
N GLY A 1 -17.26 54.52 -38.67
CA GLY A 1 -15.96 55.19 -38.92
C GLY A 1 -14.98 54.16 -39.44
N VAL A 2 -13.97 54.58 -40.21
CA VAL A 2 -12.99 53.69 -40.88
C VAL A 2 -12.32 52.72 -39.89
N PHE A 3 -12.06 53.14 -38.66
CA PHE A 3 -11.50 52.31 -37.58
C PHE A 3 -12.39 51.12 -37.19
N ALA A 4 -13.69 51.31 -37.00
CA ALA A 4 -14.61 50.23 -36.65
C ALA A 4 -14.76 49.19 -37.78
N HIS A 5 -14.56 49.60 -39.04
CA HIS A 5 -14.57 48.68 -40.17
C HIS A 5 -13.27 47.85 -40.24
N LEU A 6 -12.13 48.45 -39.89
CA LEU A 6 -10.85 47.75 -39.79
C LEU A 6 -10.83 46.72 -38.66
N GLU A 7 -11.35 47.06 -37.48
CA GLU A 7 -11.48 46.10 -36.35
C GLU A 7 -12.37 44.91 -36.70
N MET A 8 -13.48 45.14 -37.43
CA MET A 8 -14.34 44.06 -37.91
C MET A 8 -13.63 43.13 -38.89
N LEU A 9 -12.82 43.69 -39.81
CA LEU A 9 -12.05 42.90 -40.77
C LEU A 9 -10.92 42.10 -40.10
N GLU A 10 -10.26 42.68 -39.09
CA GLU A 10 -9.22 41.99 -38.31
C GLU A 10 -9.81 40.82 -37.51
N ALA A 11 -10.97 41.02 -36.87
CA ALA A 11 -11.67 39.95 -36.15
C ALA A 11 -12.09 38.80 -37.09
N GLN A 12 -12.59 39.12 -38.30
CA GLN A 12 -12.96 38.12 -39.31
C GLN A 12 -11.74 37.36 -39.84
N ALA A 13 -10.62 38.05 -40.07
CA ALA A 13 -9.37 37.42 -40.51
C ALA A 13 -8.81 36.48 -39.42
N HIS A 14 -8.86 36.89 -38.15
CA HIS A 14 -8.42 36.07 -37.03
C HIS A 14 -9.31 34.84 -36.84
N GLU A 15 -10.63 34.98 -36.93
CA GLU A 15 -11.55 33.85 -36.83
C GLU A 15 -11.35 32.84 -37.98
N ALA A 16 -11.10 33.33 -39.20
CA ALA A 16 -10.79 32.47 -40.34
C ALA A 16 -9.47 31.71 -40.14
N ALA A 17 -8.42 32.38 -39.65
CA ALA A 17 -7.13 31.76 -39.36
C ALA A 17 -7.25 30.66 -38.28
N VAL A 18 -7.98 30.91 -37.19
CA VAL A 18 -8.21 29.92 -36.13
C VAL A 18 -9.00 28.71 -36.65
N LYS A 19 -10.02 28.92 -37.49
CA LYS A 19 -10.77 27.82 -38.12
C LYS A 19 -9.87 26.99 -39.03
N GLN A 20 -9.00 27.63 -39.80
CA GLN A 20 -8.07 26.95 -40.70
C GLN A 20 -7.02 26.13 -39.95
N GLU A 21 -6.40 26.68 -38.90
CA GLU A 21 -5.48 25.93 -38.03
C GLU A 21 -6.17 24.72 -37.38
N ALA A 22 -7.42 24.88 -36.93
CA ALA A 22 -8.19 23.78 -36.35
C ALA A 22 -8.44 22.65 -37.38
N THR A 23 -8.74 22.99 -38.64
CA THR A 23 -8.89 22.00 -39.71
C THR A 23 -7.59 21.29 -40.04
N GLU A 24 -6.46 22.01 -40.11
CA GLU A 24 -5.15 21.42 -40.39
C GLU A 24 -4.72 20.46 -39.27
N GLN A 25 -4.95 20.82 -37.99
CA GLN A 25 -4.69 19.93 -36.86
C GLN A 25 -5.58 18.67 -36.88
N GLN A 26 -6.83 18.80 -37.33
CA GLN A 26 -7.74 17.67 -37.48
C GLN A 26 -7.24 16.71 -38.58
N GLU A 27 -6.79 17.26 -39.71
CA GLU A 27 -6.23 16.48 -40.82
C GLU A 27 -4.93 15.76 -40.44
N GLU A 28 -4.03 16.42 -39.71
CA GLU A 28 -2.79 15.81 -39.22
C GLU A 28 -3.08 14.64 -38.26
N LYS A 29 -4.04 14.82 -37.33
CA LYS A 29 -4.50 13.74 -36.44
C LYS A 29 -5.09 12.56 -37.23
N LEU A 30 -5.90 12.84 -38.25
CA LEU A 30 -6.48 11.82 -39.12
C LEU A 30 -5.40 11.08 -39.91
N ALA A 31 -4.40 11.79 -40.45
CA ALA A 31 -3.27 11.19 -41.16
C ALA A 31 -2.46 10.27 -40.25
N ARG A 32 -2.14 10.72 -39.02
CA ARG A 32 -1.44 9.92 -38.02
C ARG A 32 -2.22 8.66 -37.62
N LEU A 33 -3.53 8.77 -37.43
CA LEU A 33 -4.38 7.63 -37.12
C LEU A 33 -4.45 6.64 -38.29
N LYS A 34 -4.57 7.11 -39.53
CA LYS A 34 -4.52 6.26 -40.73
C LYS A 34 -3.20 5.50 -40.85
N ALA A 35 -2.07 6.16 -40.63
CA ALA A 35 -0.76 5.52 -40.61
C ALA A 35 -0.67 4.44 -39.52
N ARG A 36 -1.21 4.71 -38.32
CA ARG A 36 -1.25 3.72 -37.24
C ARG A 36 -2.11 2.51 -37.57
N VAL A 37 -3.25 2.71 -38.24
CA VAL A 37 -4.11 1.62 -38.70
C VAL A 37 -3.40 0.75 -39.74
N GLN A 38 -2.66 1.35 -40.68
CA GLN A 38 -1.89 0.59 -41.67
C GLN A 38 -0.80 -0.27 -41.02
N GLU A 39 -0.05 0.28 -40.05
CA GLU A 39 0.97 -0.50 -39.34
C GLU A 39 0.35 -1.66 -38.55
N LEU A 40 -0.78 -1.43 -37.86
CA LEU A 40 -1.48 -2.50 -37.15
C LEU A 40 -2.03 -3.57 -38.09
N ARG A 41 -2.48 -3.20 -39.30
CA ARG A 41 -2.89 -4.17 -40.33
C ARG A 41 -1.71 -5.00 -40.80
N ARG A 42 -0.55 -4.39 -41.05
CA ARG A 42 0.69 -5.10 -41.42
C ARG A 42 1.08 -6.11 -40.35
N GLN A 43 1.05 -5.71 -39.07
CA GLN A 43 1.35 -6.59 -37.94
C GLN A 43 0.35 -7.74 -37.82
N ARG A 44 -0.95 -7.47 -37.99
CA ARG A 44 -1.98 -8.51 -38.03
C ARG A 44 -1.72 -9.52 -39.15
N ASP A 45 -1.41 -9.04 -40.36
CA ASP A 45 -1.21 -9.90 -41.52
C ASP A 45 0.07 -10.75 -41.36
N GLU A 46 1.13 -10.17 -40.77
CA GLU A 46 2.35 -10.90 -40.41
C GLU A 46 2.09 -12.00 -39.37
N LEU A 47 1.28 -11.70 -38.34
CA LEU A 47 0.87 -12.69 -37.34
C LEU A 47 -0.02 -13.77 -37.94
N ARG A 48 -0.94 -13.40 -38.84
CA ARG A 48 -1.81 -14.36 -39.53
C ARG A 48 -1.01 -15.30 -40.42
N ALA A 49 -0.03 -14.79 -41.16
CA ALA A 49 0.87 -15.61 -41.96
C ALA A 49 1.69 -16.58 -41.09
N LYS A 50 2.18 -16.15 -39.91
CA LYS A 50 2.87 -17.02 -38.96
C LYS A 50 1.98 -18.15 -38.43
N VAL A 51 0.71 -17.85 -38.16
CA VAL A 51 -0.29 -18.85 -37.73
C VAL A 51 -0.62 -19.83 -38.87
N ASP A 52 -0.81 -19.33 -40.09
CA ASP A 52 -1.12 -20.16 -41.25
C ASP A 52 0.06 -21.09 -41.62
N LEU A 53 1.31 -20.63 -41.50
CA LEU A 53 2.53 -21.45 -41.64
C LEU A 53 2.58 -22.57 -40.61
N GLN A 54 2.20 -22.29 -39.35
CA GLN A 54 2.13 -23.31 -38.30
C GLN A 54 1.00 -24.32 -38.54
N GLN A 55 -0.16 -23.88 -39.04
CA GLN A 55 -1.27 -24.78 -39.37
C GLN A 55 -0.96 -25.65 -40.59
N LYS A 56 -0.36 -25.10 -41.65
CA LYS A 56 0.06 -25.88 -42.84
C LYS A 56 1.21 -26.85 -42.54
N GLY A 57 2.12 -26.49 -41.64
CA GLY A 57 3.15 -27.40 -41.12
C GLY A 57 2.60 -28.57 -40.31
N GLN A 58 1.39 -28.46 -39.75
CA GLN A 58 0.68 -29.54 -39.06
C GLN A 58 -0.09 -30.46 -40.04
N LEU A 59 -0.60 -29.95 -41.16
CA LEU A 59 -1.31 -30.74 -42.19
C LEU A 59 -0.38 -31.57 -43.10
N GLY A 60 0.92 -31.28 -43.14
CA GLY A 60 1.91 -32.01 -43.97
C GLY A 60 2.57 -33.21 -43.29
N LYS A 61 2.21 -33.55 -42.05
CA LYS A 61 2.75 -34.70 -41.30
C LYS A 61 1.66 -35.71 -40.95
N GLU A 62 1.06 -36.33 -41.97
CA GLU A 62 0.46 -37.65 -41.81
C GLU A 62 1.55 -38.70 -42.11
N GLY A 63 2.23 -39.13 -41.06
CA GLY A 63 3.24 -40.20 -41.05
C GLY A 63 3.63 -40.49 -39.59
N PRO A 64 3.72 -41.77 -39.17
CA PRO A 64 3.37 -42.18 -37.82
C PRO A 64 4.42 -41.84 -36.75
N SER A 65 3.91 -41.58 -35.54
CA SER A 65 4.61 -41.42 -34.26
C SER A 65 5.55 -40.21 -34.13
N ALA A 66 4.95 -39.03 -33.91
CA ALA A 66 5.54 -38.10 -32.98
C ALA A 66 5.17 -38.55 -31.56
N ASP A 67 6.18 -39.02 -30.84
CA ASP A 67 6.17 -39.38 -29.43
C ASP A 67 5.26 -38.44 -28.59
N PRO A 68 4.25 -38.94 -27.85
CA PRO A 68 3.28 -38.11 -27.13
C PRO A 68 3.88 -37.38 -25.90
N ALA A 69 5.19 -37.42 -25.72
CA ALA A 69 5.89 -36.97 -24.52
C ALA A 69 6.40 -35.52 -24.55
N GLN A 70 6.42 -34.84 -25.71
CA GLN A 70 6.95 -33.47 -25.77
C GLN A 70 5.86 -32.40 -25.70
N PRO A 71 5.78 -31.62 -24.60
CA PRO A 71 4.83 -30.52 -24.50
C PRO A 71 5.11 -29.49 -25.59
N SER A 72 4.05 -29.03 -26.27
CA SER A 72 4.16 -28.01 -27.32
C SER A 72 4.88 -26.76 -26.80
N ALA A 73 5.63 -26.07 -27.65
CA ALA A 73 6.38 -24.87 -27.24
C ALA A 73 5.48 -23.81 -26.56
N ARG A 74 4.21 -23.73 -26.97
CA ARG A 74 3.19 -22.88 -26.35
C ARG A 74 2.84 -23.34 -24.93
N ALA A 75 2.63 -24.63 -24.71
CA ALA A 75 2.37 -25.17 -23.38
C ALA A 75 3.56 -24.94 -22.43
N VAL A 76 4.80 -25.07 -22.92
CA VAL A 76 6.01 -24.77 -22.15
C VAL A 76 6.08 -23.28 -21.79
N LEU A 77 5.76 -22.37 -22.72
CA LEU A 77 5.72 -20.93 -22.47
C LEU A 77 4.64 -20.54 -21.46
N GLU A 78 3.42 -21.08 -21.60
CA GLU A 78 2.31 -20.84 -20.67
C GLU A 78 2.66 -21.35 -19.26
N TRP A 79 3.25 -22.54 -19.18
CA TRP A 79 3.73 -23.10 -17.91
C TRP A 79 4.83 -22.21 -17.28
N LYS A 80 5.81 -21.76 -18.06
CA LYS A 80 6.87 -20.84 -17.58
C LYS A 80 6.27 -19.51 -17.11
N ALA A 81 5.33 -18.93 -17.86
CA ALA A 81 4.66 -17.69 -17.49
C ALA A 81 3.85 -17.85 -16.19
N LYS A 82 3.12 -18.96 -16.04
CA LYS A 82 2.39 -19.29 -14.82
C LYS A 82 3.33 -19.47 -13.63
N SER A 83 4.47 -20.15 -13.84
CA SER A 83 5.49 -20.36 -12.81
C SER A 83 6.11 -19.04 -12.34
N VAL A 84 6.49 -18.14 -13.26
CA VAL A 84 7.02 -16.80 -12.92
C VAL A 84 5.97 -15.96 -12.20
N LYS A 85 4.70 -16.01 -12.62
CA LYS A 85 3.60 -15.30 -11.94
C LYS A 85 3.40 -15.81 -10.51
N ALA A 86 3.41 -17.13 -10.32
CA ALA A 86 3.31 -17.73 -8.98
C ALA A 86 4.51 -17.33 -8.11
N MET A 87 5.72 -17.32 -8.67
CA MET A 87 6.91 -16.85 -7.97
C MET A 87 6.80 -15.38 -7.56
N LEU A 88 6.29 -14.51 -8.44
CA LEU A 88 6.04 -13.10 -8.13
C LEU A 88 5.02 -12.94 -6.99
N GLN A 89 3.96 -13.75 -6.99
CA GLN A 89 2.97 -13.75 -5.90
C GLN A 89 3.59 -14.15 -4.55
N ILE A 90 4.47 -15.16 -4.54
CA ILE A 90 5.19 -15.56 -3.33
C ILE A 90 6.11 -14.43 -2.85
N PHE A 91 6.82 -13.75 -3.75
CA PHE A 91 7.65 -12.61 -3.37
C PHE A 91 6.84 -11.44 -2.82
N TYR A 92 5.60 -11.24 -3.28
CA TYR A 92 4.72 -10.22 -2.70
C TYR A 92 4.42 -10.50 -1.21
N LEU A 93 4.45 -11.77 -0.78
CA LEU A 93 4.28 -12.14 0.63
C LEU A 93 5.39 -11.59 1.53
N THR A 94 6.56 -11.26 0.97
CA THR A 94 7.65 -10.63 1.73
C THR A 94 7.35 -9.18 2.13
N GLY A 95 6.28 -8.59 1.59
CA GLY A 95 5.92 -7.19 1.80
C GLY A 95 6.82 -6.20 1.05
N ILE A 96 7.78 -6.66 0.25
CA ILE A 96 8.64 -5.79 -0.55
C ILE A 96 8.61 -6.23 -2.01
N SER A 97 8.33 -5.28 -2.89
CA SER A 97 8.40 -5.48 -4.34
C SER A 97 9.21 -4.38 -4.99
N GLY A 98 9.78 -4.65 -6.16
CA GLY A 98 10.67 -3.73 -6.87
C GLY A 98 10.40 -3.69 -8.36
N LYS A 99 10.50 -2.50 -8.95
CA LYS A 99 10.40 -2.27 -10.39
C LYS A 99 11.60 -1.45 -10.86
N LEU A 100 12.25 -1.90 -11.94
CA LEU A 100 13.33 -1.15 -12.56
C LEU A 100 12.79 0.15 -13.20
N THR A 101 13.49 1.26 -12.96
CA THR A 101 13.20 2.57 -13.56
C THR A 101 14.34 2.98 -14.48
N LYS A 102 14.15 4.05 -15.27
CA LYS A 102 15.19 4.56 -16.19
C LYS A 102 16.51 4.92 -15.48
N ARG A 103 16.45 5.30 -14.20
CA ARG A 103 17.59 5.83 -13.43
C ARG A 103 17.98 4.97 -12.22
N GLY A 104 17.26 3.87 -11.97
CA GLY A 104 17.49 3.02 -10.81
C GLY A 104 16.34 2.05 -10.54
N VAL A 105 15.84 1.98 -9.31
CA VAL A 105 14.80 1.02 -8.88
C VAL A 105 13.78 1.73 -8.00
N CYS A 106 12.50 1.45 -8.22
CA CYS A 106 11.40 1.86 -7.35
C CYS A 106 10.97 0.65 -6.52
N PHE A 107 10.98 0.78 -5.20
CA PHE A 107 10.50 -0.23 -4.27
C PHE A 107 9.11 0.15 -3.74
N CYS A 108 8.25 -0.84 -3.59
CA CYS A 108 6.99 -0.74 -2.87
C CYS A 108 7.07 -1.64 -1.64
N ILE A 109 6.89 -1.05 -0.47
CA ILE A 109 6.92 -1.68 0.85
C ILE A 109 5.48 -1.73 1.35
N SER A 110 4.86 -2.89 1.27
CA SER A 110 3.54 -3.18 1.80
C SER A 110 3.65 -3.58 3.26
N THR A 111 2.93 -2.86 4.11
CA THR A 111 2.83 -3.15 5.54
C THR A 111 1.71 -4.14 5.82
N ALA A 112 1.89 -4.93 6.87
CA ALA A 112 0.90 -5.90 7.31
C ALA A 112 0.84 -5.94 8.84
N TYR A 113 -0.36 -6.18 9.35
CA TYR A 113 -0.58 -6.38 10.78
C TYR A 113 -1.61 -7.50 10.97
N GLU A 114 -1.31 -8.45 11.86
CA GLU A 114 -2.17 -9.61 12.14
C GLU A 114 -2.66 -10.37 10.89
N GLY A 115 -1.79 -10.52 9.89
CA GLY A 115 -2.11 -11.25 8.65
C GLY A 115 -2.88 -10.46 7.60
N THR A 116 -3.17 -9.18 7.85
CA THR A 116 -3.85 -8.29 6.90
C THR A 116 -2.88 -7.27 6.33
N TYR A 117 -2.85 -7.12 5.00
CA TYR A 117 -2.13 -6.03 4.35
C TYR A 117 -2.87 -4.71 4.53
N LEU A 118 -2.13 -3.66 4.87
CA LEU A 118 -2.68 -2.35 5.20
C LEU A 118 -2.18 -1.33 4.17
N ASP A 119 -1.17 -0.53 4.52
CA ASP A 119 -0.65 0.51 3.65
C ASP A 119 0.49 0.04 2.76
N SER A 120 0.75 0.79 1.69
CA SER A 120 1.92 0.60 0.82
C SER A 120 2.70 1.90 0.66
N TYR A 121 4.02 1.82 0.83
CA TYR A 121 4.93 2.94 0.76
C TYR A 121 5.93 2.77 -0.38
N HIS A 122 6.23 3.86 -1.06
CA HIS A 122 7.09 3.86 -2.25
C HIS A 122 8.44 4.49 -1.93
N LEU A 123 9.52 3.90 -2.47
CA LEU A 123 10.89 4.36 -2.32
C LEU A 123 11.63 4.26 -3.65
N ASP A 124 11.94 5.41 -4.24
CA ASP A 124 12.72 5.51 -5.47
C ASP A 124 14.21 5.67 -5.14
N LEU A 125 15.02 4.71 -5.60
CA LEU A 125 16.46 4.72 -5.48
C LEU A 125 17.12 4.95 -6.84
N LEU A 126 18.10 5.85 -6.88
CA LEU A 126 19.09 5.97 -7.96
C LEU A 126 20.21 4.97 -7.68
N THR A 127 20.70 4.26 -8.70
CA THR A 127 21.74 3.24 -8.54
C THR A 127 23.11 3.67 -9.04
N LYS A 128 23.21 4.81 -9.72
CA LYS A 128 24.46 5.34 -10.29
C LYS A 128 24.57 6.86 -10.02
N PRO A 129 25.75 7.38 -9.64
CA PRO A 129 27.00 6.66 -9.35
C PRO A 129 27.00 5.91 -8.01
N GLU A 130 26.16 6.32 -7.05
CA GLU A 130 25.97 5.68 -5.74
C GLU A 130 24.48 5.47 -5.49
N VAL A 131 24.14 4.56 -4.56
CA VAL A 131 22.75 4.30 -4.22
C VAL A 131 22.17 5.47 -3.42
N ARG A 132 21.22 6.23 -3.96
CA ARG A 132 20.65 7.40 -3.27
C ARG A 132 19.14 7.43 -3.35
N ILE A 133 18.50 7.87 -2.27
CA ILE A 133 17.05 8.11 -2.24
C ILE A 133 16.74 9.33 -3.09
N HIS A 134 15.85 9.18 -4.06
CA HIS A 134 15.40 10.27 -4.94
C HIS A 134 14.03 10.79 -4.52
N ARG A 135 13.07 9.89 -4.30
CA ARG A 135 11.69 10.21 -3.88
C ARG A 135 11.17 9.11 -2.98
N HIS A 136 10.27 9.46 -2.07
CA HIS A 136 9.60 8.49 -1.23
C HIS A 136 8.24 8.99 -0.73
N SER A 137 7.39 8.06 -0.31
CA SER A 137 6.14 8.35 0.41
C SER A 137 6.23 8.01 1.90
N ILE A 138 7.44 7.74 2.41
CA ILE A 138 7.68 7.42 3.83
C ILE A 138 7.34 8.63 4.71
N PRO A 139 6.55 8.46 5.79
CA PRO A 139 6.20 9.55 6.71
C PRO A 139 7.41 10.22 7.35
N ILE A 140 7.34 11.55 7.50
CA ILE A 140 8.47 12.40 7.97
C ILE A 140 9.00 12.07 9.37
N PHE A 141 8.20 11.43 10.20
CA PHE A 141 8.58 11.05 11.56
C PHE A 141 9.37 9.73 11.61
N ILE A 142 9.45 8.99 10.51
CA ILE A 142 10.30 7.82 10.39
C ILE A 142 11.71 8.31 10.03
N PRO A 143 12.77 7.90 10.75
CA PRO A 143 14.12 8.43 10.58
C PRO A 143 14.84 7.87 9.34
N LEU A 144 14.23 8.04 8.16
CA LEU A 144 14.67 7.45 6.90
C LEU A 144 16.12 7.83 6.56
N GLU A 145 16.49 9.11 6.72
CA GLU A 145 17.83 9.60 6.42
C GLU A 145 18.89 8.97 7.33
N GLN A 146 18.55 8.73 8.61
CA GLN A 146 19.46 8.12 9.58
C GLN A 146 19.66 6.63 9.24
N ILE A 147 18.57 5.92 8.93
CA ILE A 147 18.60 4.52 8.49
C ILE A 147 19.41 4.40 7.19
N ALA A 148 19.18 5.32 6.24
CA ALA A 148 19.88 5.34 4.96
C ALA A 148 21.38 5.57 5.12
N ARG A 149 21.80 6.57 5.92
CA ARG A 149 23.22 6.83 6.19
C ARG A 149 23.93 5.62 6.78
N LYS A 150 23.25 4.84 7.62
CA LYS A 150 23.84 3.70 8.32
C LYS A 150 23.94 2.44 7.45
N TYR A 151 22.94 2.18 6.61
CA TYR A 151 22.81 0.87 5.94
C TYR A 151 22.68 0.92 4.41
N LEU A 152 22.29 2.04 3.79
CA LEU A 152 21.93 2.06 2.37
C LEU A 152 23.11 1.68 1.45
N GLN A 153 24.33 2.09 1.80
CA GLN A 153 25.54 1.77 1.01
C GLN A 153 26.18 0.44 1.38
N THR A 154 25.98 -0.03 2.62
CA THR A 154 26.72 -1.16 3.20
C THR A 154 25.91 -2.44 3.21
N ASP A 155 24.64 -2.37 3.60
CA ASP A 155 23.73 -3.51 3.68
C ASP A 155 22.29 -3.08 3.34
N ILE A 156 21.97 -3.18 2.06
CA ILE A 156 20.64 -2.87 1.53
C ILE A 156 19.54 -3.74 2.16
N ARG A 157 19.84 -4.99 2.56
CA ARG A 157 18.85 -5.87 3.19
C ARG A 157 18.53 -5.38 4.60
N ARG A 158 19.56 -5.01 5.36
CA ARG A 158 19.38 -4.42 6.69
C ARG A 158 18.65 -3.09 6.62
N PHE A 159 18.93 -2.26 5.62
CA PHE A 159 18.20 -1.03 5.36
C PHE A 159 16.69 -1.30 5.22
N PHE A 160 16.30 -2.23 4.34
CA PHE A 160 14.89 -2.57 4.14
C PHE A 160 14.24 -3.22 5.35
N SER A 161 14.95 -4.10 6.06
CA SER A 161 14.45 -4.72 7.30
C SER A 161 14.11 -3.64 8.34
N VAL A 162 15.06 -2.75 8.65
CA VAL A 162 14.84 -1.71 9.66
C VAL A 162 13.74 -0.75 9.24
N LEU A 163 13.69 -0.36 7.97
CA LEU A 163 12.62 0.51 7.47
C LEU A 163 11.25 -0.18 7.54
N SER A 164 11.19 -1.47 7.20
CA SER A 164 9.97 -2.29 7.32
C SER A 164 9.49 -2.38 8.76
N ASP A 165 10.39 -2.57 9.73
CA ASP A 165 10.05 -2.63 11.15
C ASP A 165 9.37 -1.32 11.62
N HIS A 166 9.94 -0.16 11.25
CA HIS A 166 9.34 1.14 11.59
C HIS A 166 7.96 1.34 10.97
N LEU A 167 7.80 0.97 9.69
CA LEU A 167 6.55 1.13 8.97
C LEU A 167 5.46 0.20 9.52
N ASN A 168 5.77 -1.08 9.70
CA ASN A 168 4.81 -2.05 10.25
C ASN A 168 4.41 -1.71 11.68
N ALA A 169 5.35 -1.22 12.49
CA ALA A 169 5.04 -0.78 13.84
C ALA A 169 4.11 0.45 13.85
N TYR A 170 4.42 1.46 13.05
CA TYR A 170 3.57 2.64 12.89
C TYR A 170 2.16 2.27 12.43
N VAL A 171 2.06 1.51 11.35
CA VAL A 171 0.79 1.09 10.77
C VAL A 171 0.02 0.20 11.74
N GLY A 172 0.70 -0.70 12.44
CA GLY A 172 0.10 -1.57 13.46
C GLY A 172 -0.49 -0.79 14.64
N ARG A 173 0.18 0.26 15.13
CA ARG A 173 -0.37 1.15 16.17
C ARG A 173 -1.58 1.93 15.67
N ARG A 174 -1.51 2.46 14.45
CA ARG A 174 -2.63 3.18 13.82
C ARG A 174 -3.84 2.27 13.64
N TYR A 175 -3.63 1.07 13.10
CA TYR A 175 -4.66 0.06 12.91
C TYR A 175 -5.33 -0.31 14.24
N GLN A 176 -4.56 -0.58 15.30
CA GLN A 176 -5.12 -0.87 16.62
C GLN A 176 -6.00 0.26 17.15
N ALA A 177 -5.58 1.52 16.98
CA ALA A 177 -6.35 2.69 17.36
C ALA A 177 -7.65 2.83 16.54
N ASP A 178 -7.59 2.59 15.23
CA ASP A 178 -8.77 2.62 14.35
C ASP A 178 -9.75 1.50 14.71
N GLN A 179 -9.26 0.27 14.91
CA GLN A 179 -10.07 -0.88 15.35
C GLN A 179 -10.77 -0.62 16.68
N LEU A 180 -10.07 0.01 17.63
CA LEU A 180 -10.62 0.38 18.91
C LEU A 180 -11.81 1.36 18.74
N GLN A 181 -11.64 2.40 17.92
CA GLN A 181 -12.67 3.40 17.68
C GLN A 181 -13.85 2.86 16.85
N GLU A 182 -13.61 1.94 15.92
CA GLU A 182 -14.64 1.37 15.05
C GLU A 182 -15.50 0.32 15.77
N HIS A 183 -14.89 -0.59 16.53
CA HIS A 183 -15.57 -1.80 17.04
C HIS A 183 -15.91 -1.76 18.53
N PHE A 184 -15.37 -0.80 19.28
CA PHE A 184 -15.53 -0.68 20.73
C PHE A 184 -15.91 0.74 21.16
N SER A 185 -16.52 1.52 20.26
CA SER A 185 -16.98 2.88 20.54
C SER A 185 -18.03 2.97 21.65
N ASP A 186 -18.75 1.88 21.91
CA ASP A 186 -19.72 1.72 23.00
C ASP A 186 -19.05 1.67 24.39
N GLN A 187 -17.83 1.13 24.48
CA GLN A 187 -17.08 1.02 25.74
C GLN A 187 -16.24 2.28 26.03
N ILE A 188 -15.86 3.00 24.98
CA ILE A 188 -15.02 4.19 25.07
C ILE A 188 -15.88 5.40 25.38
N GLU A 189 -15.44 6.22 26.33
CA GLU A 189 -16.07 7.50 26.61
C GLU A 189 -15.31 8.63 25.89
N GLY A 190 -15.97 9.23 24.90
CA GLY A 190 -15.43 10.31 24.08
C GLY A 190 -14.58 9.82 22.91
N THR A 191 -13.68 10.68 22.42
CA THR A 191 -12.83 10.39 21.27
C THR A 191 -11.44 9.94 21.72
N LEU A 192 -10.94 8.86 21.10
CA LEU A 192 -9.55 8.44 21.24
C LEU A 192 -8.60 9.54 20.74
N GLN A 193 -7.74 10.04 21.62
CA GLN A 193 -6.72 11.00 21.29
C GLN A 193 -5.43 10.30 20.90
N ARG A 194 -4.82 10.73 19.79
CA ARG A 194 -3.56 10.20 19.29
C ARG A 194 -2.73 11.26 18.60
N ASN A 195 -1.40 11.13 18.66
CA ASN A 195 -0.51 11.95 17.86
C ASN A 195 -0.25 11.33 16.47
N SER A 196 0.41 12.07 15.58
CA SER A 196 0.63 11.64 14.18
C SER A 196 1.44 10.35 14.05
N LEU A 197 2.38 10.08 14.96
CA LEU A 197 3.19 8.84 15.01
C LEU A 197 2.44 7.66 15.61
N CYS A 198 1.24 7.89 16.18
CA CYS A 198 0.48 6.93 16.97
C CYS A 198 1.34 6.26 18.05
N ASN A 199 2.31 6.97 18.64
CA ASN A 199 3.12 6.45 19.75
C ASN A 199 2.63 6.93 21.11
N LEU A 200 1.59 7.76 21.14
CA LEU A 200 0.87 8.14 22.34
C LEU A 200 -0.63 8.02 22.05
N LEU A 201 -1.32 7.20 22.82
CA LEU A 201 -2.77 7.08 22.80
C LEU A 201 -3.34 7.44 24.17
N VAL A 202 -4.39 8.27 24.19
CA VAL A 202 -5.10 8.65 25.40
C VAL A 202 -6.60 8.48 25.16
N PHE A 203 -7.26 7.72 26.02
CA PHE A 203 -8.70 7.48 25.93
C PHE A 203 -9.27 7.14 27.31
N ASN A 204 -10.59 7.20 27.40
CA ASN A 204 -11.32 6.74 28.57
C ASN A 204 -12.22 5.58 28.18
N TYR A 205 -12.40 4.62 29.09
CA TYR A 205 -13.35 3.52 28.88
C TYR A 205 -14.03 3.13 30.18
N LYS A 206 -15.26 2.62 30.05
CA LYS A 206 -16.08 2.19 31.17
C LYS A 206 -15.70 0.78 31.57
N VAL A 207 -15.59 0.57 32.88
CA VAL A 207 -15.44 -0.75 33.50
C VAL A 207 -16.55 -0.95 34.51
N TRP A 208 -17.03 -2.17 34.66
CA TRP A 208 -18.11 -2.49 35.60
C TRP A 208 -17.55 -3.12 36.87
N SER A 209 -17.99 -2.62 38.02
CA SER A 209 -17.71 -3.22 39.33
C SER A 209 -18.95 -3.06 40.19
N GLU A 210 -19.41 -4.16 40.80
CA GLU A 210 -20.56 -4.18 41.73
C GLU A 210 -21.79 -3.42 41.19
N SER A 211 -22.09 -3.65 39.90
CA SER A 211 -23.25 -3.07 39.18
C SER A 211 -23.19 -1.54 38.94
N LYS A 212 -22.03 -0.91 39.13
CA LYS A 212 -21.81 0.51 38.79
C LYS A 212 -20.69 0.67 37.75
N PRO A 213 -20.86 1.53 36.73
CA PRO A 213 -19.80 1.84 35.80
C PRO A 213 -18.80 2.83 36.41
N PHE A 214 -17.52 2.50 36.29
CA PHE A 214 -16.40 3.38 36.63
C PHE A 214 -15.65 3.76 35.36
N LEU A 215 -15.05 4.95 35.37
CA LEU A 215 -14.30 5.46 34.24
C LEU A 215 -12.80 5.28 34.48
N PHE A 216 -12.15 4.55 33.59
CA PHE A 216 -10.70 4.46 33.52
C PHE A 216 -10.17 5.42 32.47
N ASN A 217 -9.21 6.26 32.85
CA ASN A 217 -8.42 7.07 31.95
C ASN A 217 -7.10 6.34 31.66
N VAL A 218 -6.84 6.09 30.38
CA VAL A 218 -5.67 5.33 29.93
C VAL A 218 -4.76 6.22 29.13
N ARG A 219 -3.46 6.09 29.40
CA ARG A 219 -2.39 6.63 28.58
C ARG A 219 -1.43 5.49 28.19
N LEU A 220 -1.33 5.24 26.89
CA LEU A 220 -0.42 4.26 26.30
C LEU A 220 0.73 4.98 25.61
N LEU A 221 1.97 4.68 26.01
CA LEU A 221 3.17 5.18 25.37
C LEU A 221 3.93 4.02 24.71
N TYR A 222 4.21 4.18 23.43
CA TYR A 222 4.97 3.25 22.60
C TYR A 222 6.38 3.81 22.48
N GLY A 223 7.22 3.52 23.48
CA GLY A 223 8.59 4.03 23.56
C GLY A 223 9.49 3.43 22.48
N ASP A 224 9.29 2.15 22.16
CA ASP A 224 9.93 1.52 21.01
C ASP A 224 9.11 1.76 19.73
N VAL A 225 9.66 2.60 18.84
CA VAL A 225 9.03 2.98 17.57
C VAL A 225 8.94 1.82 16.57
N CYS A 226 9.72 0.76 16.76
CA CYS A 226 9.70 -0.47 15.97
C CYS A 226 8.74 -1.53 16.53
N CYS A 227 8.03 -1.24 17.62
CA CYS A 227 7.03 -2.14 18.20
C CYS A 227 5.60 -1.60 18.04
N SER A 228 4.66 -2.53 17.88
CA SER A 228 3.22 -2.21 17.84
C SER A 228 2.54 -2.31 19.20
N LEU A 229 3.25 -2.72 20.26
CA LEU A 229 2.73 -2.83 21.62
C LEU A 229 3.29 -1.70 22.50
N PRO A 230 2.51 -1.19 23.46
CA PRO A 230 2.95 -0.11 24.31
C PRO A 230 4.04 -0.58 25.28
N THR A 231 5.03 0.28 25.50
CA THR A 231 6.10 0.06 26.48
C THR A 231 5.64 0.48 27.87
N GLU A 232 4.89 1.57 27.94
CA GLU A 232 4.35 2.08 29.19
C GLU A 232 2.84 2.24 29.09
N VAL A 233 2.17 1.87 30.17
CA VAL A 233 0.72 1.91 30.30
C VAL A 233 0.41 2.49 31.66
N VAL A 234 -0.35 3.58 31.66
CA VAL A 234 -0.84 4.24 32.87
C VAL A 234 -2.35 4.21 32.83
N ILE A 235 -2.95 3.63 33.85
CA ILE A 235 -4.40 3.61 34.05
C ILE A 235 -4.69 4.36 35.33
N SER A 236 -5.54 5.37 35.26
CA SER A 236 -6.00 6.14 36.40
C SER A 236 -7.51 6.06 36.51
N CYS A 237 -8.00 6.04 37.75
CA CYS A 237 -9.42 6.10 38.08
C CYS A 237 -9.66 7.30 39.02
N LYS A 238 -10.92 7.71 39.19
CA LYS A 238 -11.28 8.79 40.12
C LYS A 238 -10.90 8.41 41.56
N VAL A 239 -10.61 9.42 42.39
CA VAL A 239 -9.96 9.31 43.71
C VAL A 239 -10.74 8.48 44.73
N ASP A 240 -12.05 8.26 44.54
CA ASP A 240 -12.92 7.48 45.44
C ASP A 240 -13.14 6.01 44.98
N ALA A 241 -12.19 5.44 44.24
CA ALA A 241 -12.30 4.11 43.67
C ALA A 241 -12.03 2.97 44.71
N PRO A 242 -12.86 1.92 44.74
CA PRO A 242 -12.58 0.68 45.50
C PRO A 242 -11.21 0.06 45.19
N SER A 243 -10.64 -0.65 46.16
CA SER A 243 -9.35 -1.36 46.00
C SER A 243 -9.39 -2.43 44.90
N SER A 244 -10.54 -3.06 44.67
CA SER A 244 -10.74 -4.02 43.57
C SER A 244 -10.53 -3.41 42.18
N LEU A 245 -10.79 -2.11 42.00
CA LEU A 245 -10.50 -1.41 40.75
C LEU A 245 -9.01 -1.18 40.53
N ALA A 246 -8.22 -1.05 41.59
CA ALA A 246 -6.76 -0.92 41.48
C ALA A 246 -6.12 -2.23 41.00
N GLU A 247 -6.62 -3.37 41.49
CA GLU A 247 -6.22 -4.70 41.02
C GLU A 247 -6.61 -4.91 39.55
N MET A 248 -7.85 -4.55 39.18
CA MET A 248 -8.32 -4.58 37.78
C MET A 248 -7.50 -3.67 36.87
N ALA A 249 -7.19 -2.45 37.29
CA ALA A 249 -6.34 -1.53 36.54
C ALA A 249 -4.93 -2.11 36.33
N THR A 250 -4.38 -2.79 37.33
CA THR A 250 -3.08 -3.48 37.20
C THR A 250 -3.16 -4.62 36.19
N ALA A 251 -4.20 -5.45 36.26
CA ALA A 251 -4.43 -6.54 35.30
C ALA A 251 -4.61 -6.03 33.86
N HIS A 252 -5.40 -4.96 33.67
CA HIS A 252 -5.62 -4.36 32.36
C HIS A 252 -4.33 -3.71 31.83
N SER A 253 -3.54 -3.07 32.70
CA SER A 253 -2.24 -2.51 32.35
C SER A 253 -1.28 -3.57 31.81
N ASP A 254 -1.18 -4.70 32.50
CA ASP A 254 -0.36 -5.83 32.06
C ASP A 254 -0.87 -6.45 30.75
N LEU A 255 -2.20 -6.53 30.58
CA LEU A 255 -2.80 -7.03 29.34
C LEU A 255 -2.46 -6.15 28.14
N PHE A 256 -2.60 -4.82 28.29
CA PHE A 256 -2.28 -3.88 27.21
C PHE A 256 -0.80 -3.92 26.78
N ARG A 257 0.12 -4.29 27.68
CA ARG A 257 1.55 -4.46 27.34
C ARG A 257 1.84 -5.73 26.55
N ARG A 258 1.00 -6.77 26.68
CA ARG A 258 1.25 -8.10 26.11
C ARG A 258 0.44 -8.37 24.85
N VAL A 259 -0.69 -7.69 24.69
CA VAL A 259 -1.70 -8.01 23.69
C VAL A 259 -2.12 -6.74 22.95
N ALA A 260 -2.43 -6.89 21.65
CA ALA A 260 -2.93 -5.80 20.83
C ALA A 260 -4.23 -5.20 21.41
N LEU A 261 -4.40 -3.89 21.26
CA LEU A 261 -5.44 -3.12 21.93
C LEU A 261 -6.86 -3.66 21.68
N HIS A 262 -7.22 -3.91 20.42
CA HIS A 262 -8.53 -4.46 20.04
C HIS A 262 -8.77 -5.88 20.58
N ARG A 263 -7.70 -6.66 20.79
CA ARG A 263 -7.80 -7.99 21.39
C ARG A 263 -7.96 -7.92 22.90
N ALA A 264 -7.30 -6.97 23.57
CA ALA A 264 -7.50 -6.73 25.00
C ALA A 264 -8.97 -6.34 25.28
N PHE A 265 -9.54 -5.45 24.49
CA PHE A 265 -10.95 -5.06 24.59
C PHE A 265 -11.91 -6.22 24.30
N ARG A 266 -11.57 -7.10 23.36
CA ARG A 266 -12.33 -8.34 23.14
C ARG A 266 -12.28 -9.26 24.37
N ALA A 267 -11.13 -9.36 25.04
CA ALA A 267 -10.98 -10.15 26.25
C ALA A 267 -11.81 -9.60 27.41
N PHE A 268 -11.94 -8.26 27.52
CA PHE A 268 -12.82 -7.63 28.51
C PHE A 268 -14.28 -8.03 28.30
N ARG A 269 -14.79 -7.97 27.05
CA ARG A 269 -16.16 -8.44 26.74
C ARG A 269 -16.40 -9.89 27.14
N SER A 270 -15.48 -10.78 26.79
CA SER A 270 -15.63 -12.20 27.14
C SER A 270 -15.57 -12.45 28.65
N ALA A 271 -14.86 -11.62 29.40
CA ALA A 271 -14.81 -11.74 30.85
C ALA A 271 -16.10 -11.24 31.52
N GLU A 272 -16.73 -10.21 30.95
CA GLU A 272 -18.05 -9.71 31.41
C GLU A 272 -19.16 -10.73 31.16
N GLU A 273 -19.16 -11.41 30.00
CA GLU A 273 -20.17 -12.44 29.64
C GLU A 273 -20.10 -13.72 30.49
N HIS A 274 -19.01 -13.96 31.24
CA HIS A 274 -18.85 -15.12 32.13
C HIS A 274 -19.22 -14.84 33.59
N VAL A 275 -19.61 -13.62 33.91
CA VAL A 275 -20.00 -13.19 35.28
C VAL A 275 -21.54 -13.08 35.43
N ASP A 276 -22.29 -13.23 34.34
CA ASP A 276 -23.75 -13.41 34.31
C ASP A 276 -24.15 -14.90 34.38
#